data_AF-A0AAD0PFC8-F1
#
_entry.id   AF-A0AAD0PFC8-F1
#
_cell.length_a   1.000
_cell.length_b   1.000
_cell.length_c   1.000
_cell.angle_alpha   90.00
_cell.angle_beta   90.00
_cell.angle_gamma   90.00
#
_symmetry.space_group_name_H-M   'P 1'
#
loop_
_entity.id
_entity.type
_entity.pdbx_description
1 polymer ?
#
loop_
_entity_poly.entity_id
_entity_poly.type
_entity_poly.pdbx_seq_one_letter_code
_entity_poly.pdbx_strand_id
1 'polypeptide(L)'
;MTLSPFFLLLALYSFANLVSLLFGINDGGMLIEGAFFELSGESLIYAFLLQHVFLLILWLIYRTFYTARDSLRFQLGAGYGFFILMLQLFFLAYNQIQGVNVAGVESHGGGALDYLFILLAPDVLFVMIGLGLKSGKWFGLNCLVFLASMMLRGWMGGVLVVMVLVVCRHTPIRISLRTLLRGSIALFIFAAMLPVLIEAKWAMRTGLSVSEFIEQMLAVGLDNYGEAVRYVMNRLQHVGHVALMLEHASQLHEAYLKDAFIPYWADGLPQMTVYKVLGLDYLRINTYLVNALLGYPDAYWNTNPGLAGWAALLQERAVMLFLYVIVLLGTVYAFLRHYADSRYVMMLACLSLIYLYHGWIGAYFNFCFYAVLLVFLCRLRLRPHSAERPTYSENRV
;
A
#
# COMPACT_ATOMS: atom_id res chain seq x y z
N MET A 1 -23.46 2.17 15.48
CA MET A 1 -22.03 2.53 15.37
C MET A 1 -21.59 2.37 13.91
N THR A 2 -20.88 3.35 13.35
CA THR A 2 -20.28 3.29 12.01
C THR A 2 -18.80 2.98 12.11
N LEU A 3 -18.36 1.95 11.39
CA LEU A 3 -16.96 1.54 11.38
C LEU A 3 -16.22 2.24 10.23
N SER A 4 -15.13 2.95 10.53
CA SER A 4 -14.24 3.49 9.50
C SER A 4 -13.03 2.55 9.32
N PRO A 5 -12.72 2.12 8.09
CA PRO A 5 -11.51 1.34 7.83
C PRO A 5 -10.24 2.08 8.23
N PHE A 6 -10.22 3.41 8.10
CA PHE A 6 -9.07 4.22 8.50
C PHE A 6 -8.77 4.08 10.00
N PHE A 7 -9.77 4.24 10.86
CA PHE A 7 -9.57 4.12 12.32
C PHE A 7 -9.23 2.70 12.76
N LEU A 8 -9.76 1.69 12.07
CA LEU A 8 -9.36 0.30 12.31
C LEU A 8 -7.88 0.06 11.99
N LEU A 9 -7.42 0.52 10.83
CA LEU A 9 -6.01 0.41 10.44
C LEU A 9 -5.13 1.21 11.38
N LEU A 10 -5.53 2.44 11.74
CA LEU A 10 -4.80 3.29 12.68
C LEU A 10 -4.60 2.58 14.03
N ALA A 11 -5.67 1.98 14.57
CA ALA A 11 -5.63 1.22 15.81
C ALA A 11 -4.77 -0.05 15.66
N LEU A 12 -4.90 -0.79 14.56
CA LEU A 12 -4.10 -1.98 14.28
C LEU A 12 -2.61 -1.67 14.26
N TYR A 13 -2.21 -0.62 13.53
CA TYR A 13 -0.81 -0.20 13.46
C TYR A 13 -0.30 0.34 14.79
N SER A 14 -1.09 1.13 15.52
CA SER A 14 -0.70 1.62 16.85
C SER A 14 -0.47 0.45 17.82
N PHE A 15 -1.38 -0.52 17.82
CA PHE A 15 -1.29 -1.71 18.66
C PHE A 15 -0.10 -2.60 18.28
N ALA A 16 0.09 -2.90 16.99
CA ALA A 16 1.22 -3.71 16.54
C ALA A 16 2.57 -3.08 16.94
N ASN A 17 2.71 -1.77 16.79
CA ASN A 17 3.93 -1.06 17.19
C ASN A 17 4.12 -1.01 18.71
N LEU A 18 3.05 -0.93 19.50
CA LEU A 18 3.14 -1.01 20.96
C LEU A 18 3.61 -2.39 21.41
N VAL A 19 3.03 -3.45 20.84
CA VAL A 19 3.44 -4.82 21.14
C VAL A 19 4.90 -5.04 20.78
N SER A 20 5.34 -4.57 19.61
CA SER A 20 6.75 -4.66 19.20
C SER A 20 7.70 -3.86 20.10
N LEU A 21 7.31 -2.67 20.57
CA LEU A 21 8.11 -1.93 21.55
C LEU A 21 8.34 -2.75 22.82
N LEU A 22 7.28 -3.35 23.37
CA LEU A 22 7.35 -4.12 24.62
C LEU A 22 8.25 -5.35 24.46
N PHE A 23 8.08 -6.11 23.37
CA PHE A 23 8.97 -7.24 23.09
C PHE A 23 10.41 -6.80 22.84
N GLY A 24 10.61 -5.74 22.06
CA GLY A 24 11.94 -5.23 21.76
C GLY A 24 12.74 -4.83 23.00
N ILE A 25 12.10 -4.15 23.96
CA ILE A 25 12.73 -3.78 25.23
C ILE A 25 13.02 -5.03 26.08
N ASN A 26 12.08 -5.96 26.16
CA ASN A 26 12.23 -7.18 26.96
C ASN A 26 13.34 -8.09 26.43
N ASP A 27 13.45 -8.23 25.11
CA ASP A 27 14.36 -9.16 24.45
C ASP A 27 15.74 -8.52 24.15
N GLY A 28 15.91 -7.21 24.41
CA GLY A 28 17.15 -6.46 24.14
C GLY A 28 17.42 -6.20 22.66
N GLY A 29 16.42 -6.33 21.81
CA GLY A 29 16.55 -6.30 20.36
C GLY A 29 15.30 -6.82 19.67
N MET A 30 15.31 -6.85 18.33
CA MET A 30 14.17 -7.38 17.57
C MET A 30 14.58 -8.16 16.33
N LEU A 31 13.73 -9.12 15.97
CA LEU A 31 13.81 -9.82 14.69
C LEU A 31 13.30 -8.92 13.56
N ILE A 32 14.18 -8.53 12.65
CA ILE A 32 13.91 -7.69 11.49
C ILE A 32 14.22 -8.51 10.24
N GLU A 33 13.21 -8.77 9.42
CA GLU A 33 13.32 -9.53 8.15
C GLU A 33 14.11 -10.86 8.27
N GLY A 34 13.99 -11.54 9.43
CA GLY A 34 14.60 -12.85 9.68
C GLY A 34 15.94 -12.85 10.41
N ALA A 35 16.53 -11.68 10.65
CA ALA A 35 17.75 -11.52 11.45
C ALA A 35 17.46 -10.79 12.77
N PHE A 36 18.10 -11.22 13.86
CA PHE A 36 17.99 -10.55 15.16
C PHE A 36 19.01 -9.42 15.24
N PHE A 37 18.53 -8.23 15.60
CA PHE A 37 19.37 -7.06 15.83
C PHE A 37 19.24 -6.65 17.29
N GLU A 38 20.38 -6.55 17.97
CA GLU A 38 20.46 -5.90 19.27
C GLU A 38 20.16 -4.42 19.09
N LEU A 39 19.19 -3.90 19.82
CA LEU A 39 18.72 -2.52 19.71
C LEU A 39 18.56 -1.94 21.10
N SER A 40 19.04 -0.72 21.29
CA SER A 40 18.89 0.01 22.53
C SER A 40 17.41 0.32 22.84
N GLY A 41 17.03 0.20 24.10
CA GLY A 41 15.68 0.54 24.57
C GLY A 41 15.31 1.99 24.26
N GLU A 42 16.29 2.91 24.29
CA GLU A 42 16.09 4.30 23.92
C GLU A 42 15.70 4.45 22.44
N SER A 43 16.44 3.82 21.52
CA SER A 43 16.12 3.85 20.09
C SER A 43 14.74 3.26 19.80
N LEU A 44 14.35 2.19 20.49
CA LEU A 44 13.01 1.61 20.38
C LEU A 44 11.91 2.59 20.83
N ILE A 45 12.10 3.26 21.97
CA ILE A 45 11.15 4.26 22.49
C ILE A 45 11.05 5.44 21.51
N TYR A 46 12.18 5.98 21.04
CA TYR A 46 12.18 7.08 20.08
C TYR A 46 11.51 6.68 18.76
N ALA A 47 11.81 5.48 18.24
CA ALA A 47 11.17 4.95 17.04
C ALA A 47 9.64 4.87 17.19
N PHE A 48 9.16 4.37 18.33
CA PHE A 48 7.74 4.28 18.65
C PHE A 48 7.07 5.66 18.71
N LEU A 49 7.67 6.61 19.42
CA LEU A 49 7.14 7.97 19.55
C LEU A 49 7.07 8.69 18.19
N LEU A 50 8.15 8.62 17.41
CA LEU A 50 8.23 9.26 16.10
C LEU A 50 7.19 8.68 15.12
N GLN A 51 6.98 7.37 15.16
CA GLN A 51 5.89 6.73 14.43
C GLN A 51 4.50 7.26 14.82
N HIS A 52 4.24 7.43 16.12
CA HIS A 52 2.97 7.96 16.60
C HIS A 52 2.76 9.42 16.20
N VAL A 53 3.83 10.22 16.10
CA VAL A 53 3.76 11.58 15.51
C VAL A 53 3.25 11.52 14.06
N PHE A 54 3.77 10.61 13.23
CA PHE A 54 3.28 10.45 11.87
C PHE A 54 1.84 9.93 11.82
N LEU A 55 1.47 8.96 12.66
CA LEU A 55 0.08 8.49 12.76
C LEU A 55 -0.88 9.62 13.16
N LEU A 56 -0.47 10.49 14.09
CA LEU A 56 -1.22 11.68 14.48
C LEU A 56 -1.39 12.65 13.31
N ILE A 57 -0.34 12.93 12.54
CA ILE A 57 -0.41 13.79 11.35
C ILE A 57 -1.39 13.21 10.32
N LEU A 58 -1.28 11.92 10.00
CA LEU A 58 -2.19 11.24 9.07
C LEU A 58 -3.63 11.32 9.55
N TRP A 59 -3.87 11.13 10.86
CA TRP A 59 -5.18 11.28 11.47
C TRP A 59 -5.74 12.70 11.37
N LEU A 60 -4.94 13.72 11.69
CA LEU A 60 -5.36 15.13 11.64
C LEU A 60 -5.72 15.54 10.21
N ILE A 61 -4.90 15.15 9.22
CA ILE A 61 -5.17 15.44 7.81
C ILE A 61 -6.46 14.72 7.37
N TYR A 62 -6.59 13.43 7.65
CA TYR A 62 -7.80 12.68 7.34
C TYR A 62 -9.05 13.33 7.96
N ARG A 63 -9.01 13.68 9.25
CA ARG A 63 -10.12 14.33 9.95
C ARG A 63 -10.50 15.68 9.31
N THR A 64 -9.52 16.44 8.82
CA THR A 64 -9.73 17.75 8.21
C THR A 64 -10.45 17.66 6.86
N PHE A 65 -10.09 16.67 6.05
CA PHE A 65 -10.62 16.55 4.68
C PHE A 65 -11.77 15.57 4.53
N TYR A 66 -11.86 14.55 5.39
CA TYR A 66 -12.95 13.60 5.35
C TYR A 66 -14.23 14.21 5.93
N THR A 67 -15.19 14.47 5.05
CA THR A 67 -16.56 14.79 5.44
C THR A 67 -17.50 13.75 4.86
N ALA A 68 -18.36 13.16 5.70
CA ALA A 68 -19.39 12.20 5.30
C ALA A 68 -20.57 12.88 4.56
N ARG A 69 -20.28 13.83 3.66
CA ARG A 69 -21.30 14.46 2.82
C ARG A 69 -21.74 13.50 1.72
N ASP A 70 -22.99 13.65 1.30
CA ASP A 70 -23.52 13.11 0.05
C ASP A 70 -22.86 13.81 -1.15
N SER A 71 -21.59 13.50 -1.39
CA SER A 71 -20.89 13.93 -2.60
C SER A 71 -21.50 13.24 -3.82
N LEU A 72 -21.53 13.93 -4.96
CA LEU A 72 -21.83 13.37 -6.29
C LEU A 72 -21.22 11.97 -6.40
N ARG A 73 -22.08 10.93 -6.53
CA ARG A 73 -21.63 9.55 -6.63
C ARG A 73 -20.82 9.40 -7.91
N PHE A 74 -19.50 9.42 -7.78
CA PHE A 74 -18.58 9.09 -8.85
C PHE A 74 -18.78 7.60 -9.19
N GLN A 75 -19.37 7.33 -10.35
CA GLN A 75 -19.71 5.98 -10.79
C GLN A 75 -19.11 5.72 -12.17
N LEU A 76 -18.47 4.56 -12.29
CA LEU A 76 -17.88 4.08 -13.52
C LEU A 76 -18.72 2.92 -14.07
N GLY A 77 -18.99 2.98 -15.37
CA GLY A 77 -19.77 1.96 -16.09
C GLY A 77 -19.01 0.65 -16.31
N ALA A 78 -19.70 -0.33 -16.90
CA ALA A 78 -19.14 -1.66 -17.20
C ALA A 78 -17.90 -1.61 -18.11
N GLY A 79 -17.81 -0.65 -19.02
CA GLY A 79 -16.66 -0.50 -19.93
C GLY A 79 -15.33 -0.31 -19.20
N TYR A 80 -15.31 0.46 -18.11
CA TYR A 80 -14.12 0.61 -17.26
C TYR A 80 -13.76 -0.71 -16.56
N GLY A 81 -14.77 -1.48 -16.14
CA GLY A 81 -14.58 -2.78 -15.50
C GLY A 81 -14.04 -3.85 -16.45
N PHE A 82 -14.48 -3.83 -17.71
CA PHE A 82 -13.93 -4.70 -18.76
C PHE A 82 -12.51 -4.28 -19.16
N PHE A 83 -12.28 -2.98 -19.35
CA PHE A 83 -10.96 -2.44 -19.68
C PHE A 83 -9.89 -2.86 -18.67
N ILE A 84 -10.16 -2.64 -17.38
CA ILE A 84 -9.18 -2.97 -16.34
C ILE A 84 -8.98 -4.49 -16.21
N LEU A 85 -10.02 -5.30 -16.44
CA LEU A 85 -9.90 -6.75 -16.46
C LEU A 85 -8.96 -7.22 -17.55
N MET A 86 -9.14 -6.72 -18.78
CA MET A 86 -8.26 -7.06 -19.90
C MET A 86 -6.83 -6.61 -19.62
N LEU A 87 -6.65 -5.40 -19.11
CA LEU A 87 -5.34 -4.88 -18.76
C LEU A 87 -4.63 -5.75 -17.70
N GLN A 88 -5.34 -6.19 -16.66
CA GLN A 88 -4.79 -7.07 -15.63
C GLN A 88 -4.45 -8.46 -16.17
N LEU A 89 -5.27 -9.03 -17.06
CA LEU A 89 -4.98 -10.31 -17.70
C LEU A 89 -3.75 -10.24 -18.61
N PHE A 90 -3.64 -9.18 -19.41
CA PHE A 90 -2.45 -8.96 -20.24
C PHE A 90 -1.19 -8.75 -19.39
N PHE A 91 -1.30 -7.98 -18.31
CA PHE A 91 -0.19 -7.79 -17.38
C PHE A 91 0.22 -9.08 -16.68
N LEU A 92 -0.75 -9.91 -16.28
CA LEU A 92 -0.48 -11.21 -15.70
C LEU A 92 0.24 -12.12 -16.70
N ALA A 93 -0.28 -12.26 -17.92
CA ALA A 93 0.34 -13.07 -18.96
C ALA A 93 1.77 -12.58 -19.27
N TYR A 94 1.95 -11.26 -19.37
CA TYR A 94 3.25 -10.65 -19.57
C TYR A 94 4.26 -11.00 -18.47
N ASN A 95 3.87 -10.85 -17.21
CA ASN A 95 4.74 -11.16 -16.07
C ASN A 95 5.13 -12.64 -16.02
N GLN A 96 4.20 -13.54 -16.38
CA GLN A 96 4.49 -14.98 -16.41
C GLN A 96 5.44 -15.35 -17.56
N ILE A 97 5.30 -14.72 -18.73
CA ILE A 97 6.16 -14.99 -19.90
C ILE A 97 7.57 -14.42 -19.69
N GLN A 98 7.67 -13.21 -19.14
CA GLN A 98 8.95 -12.50 -18.99
C GLN A 98 9.65 -12.74 -17.65
N GLY A 99 8.98 -13.37 -16.68
CA GLY A 99 9.50 -13.55 -15.33
C GLY A 99 9.67 -12.24 -14.54
N VAL A 100 9.13 -11.12 -15.03
CA VAL A 100 9.28 -9.80 -14.39
C VAL A 100 8.24 -9.58 -13.28
N ASN A 101 8.55 -8.67 -12.34
CA ASN A 101 7.72 -8.31 -11.20
C ASN A 101 7.43 -9.45 -10.20
N VAL A 102 8.16 -10.57 -10.28
CA VAL A 102 8.14 -11.61 -9.25
C VAL A 102 9.03 -11.18 -8.09
N ALA A 103 8.50 -11.20 -6.87
CA ALA A 103 9.24 -10.71 -5.72
C ALA A 103 10.44 -11.61 -5.38
N GLY A 104 11.63 -11.02 -5.34
CA GLY A 104 12.88 -11.73 -5.04
C GLY A 104 13.55 -12.38 -6.25
N VAL A 105 13.06 -12.13 -7.47
CA VAL A 105 13.66 -12.62 -8.72
C VAL A 105 14.24 -11.44 -9.50
N GLU A 106 15.42 -11.64 -10.09
CA GLU A 106 16.06 -10.66 -10.96
C GLU A 106 15.19 -10.43 -12.21
N SER A 107 14.98 -9.16 -12.57
CA SER A 107 14.12 -8.77 -13.68
C SER A 107 14.95 -8.55 -14.94
N HIS A 108 14.83 -9.41 -15.94
CA HIS A 108 15.32 -9.15 -17.29
C HIS A 108 14.26 -8.36 -18.08
N GLY A 109 14.12 -7.08 -17.75
CA GLY A 109 13.23 -6.14 -18.47
C GLY A 109 13.99 -5.20 -19.39
N GLY A 110 13.30 -4.58 -20.34
CA GLY A 110 13.85 -3.58 -21.26
C GLY A 110 13.06 -3.33 -22.55
N GLY A 111 11.92 -4.01 -22.74
CA GLY A 111 11.10 -3.87 -23.94
C GLY A 111 10.12 -2.70 -23.87
N ALA A 112 9.56 -2.30 -25.02
CA ALA A 112 8.51 -1.28 -25.07
C ALA A 112 7.27 -1.62 -24.22
N LEU A 113 6.97 -2.92 -24.06
CA LEU A 113 5.89 -3.41 -23.21
C LEU A 113 6.17 -3.19 -21.71
N ASP A 114 7.41 -3.24 -21.26
CA ASP A 114 7.77 -2.91 -19.88
C ASP A 114 7.38 -1.47 -19.56
N TYR A 115 7.77 -0.54 -20.43
CA TYR A 115 7.43 0.88 -20.28
C TYR A 115 5.92 1.12 -20.31
N LEU A 116 5.18 0.39 -21.15
CA LEU A 116 3.72 0.46 -21.18
C LEU A 116 3.10 0.03 -19.84
N PHE A 117 3.53 -1.10 -19.27
CA PHE A 117 2.98 -1.57 -17.99
C PHE A 117 3.45 -0.75 -16.79
N ILE A 118 4.65 -0.15 -16.85
CA ILE A 118 5.11 0.85 -15.89
C ILE A 118 4.19 2.08 -15.93
N LEU A 119 3.89 2.60 -17.13
CA LEU A 119 3.04 3.79 -17.30
C LEU A 119 1.56 3.53 -17.01
N LEU A 120 1.06 2.33 -17.26
CA LEU A 120 -0.34 2.01 -16.98
C LEU A 120 -0.53 1.58 -15.52
N ALA A 121 0.46 0.98 -14.88
CA ALA A 121 0.39 0.48 -13.51
C ALA A 121 -0.95 -0.24 -13.20
N PRO A 122 -1.22 -1.41 -13.83
CA PRO A 122 -2.51 -2.09 -13.79
C PRO A 122 -3.07 -2.29 -12.36
N ASP A 123 -2.21 -2.62 -11.41
CA ASP A 123 -2.55 -2.79 -10.00
C ASP A 123 -3.11 -1.51 -9.38
N VAL A 124 -2.45 -0.37 -9.62
CA VAL A 124 -2.86 0.94 -9.10
C VAL A 124 -4.17 1.40 -9.74
N LEU A 125 -4.28 1.26 -11.07
CA LEU A 125 -5.51 1.56 -11.80
C LEU A 125 -6.69 0.73 -11.31
N PHE A 126 -6.49 -0.56 -11.03
CA PHE A 126 -7.53 -1.41 -10.50
C PHE A 126 -8.07 -0.90 -9.16
N VAL A 127 -7.21 -0.52 -8.21
CA VAL A 127 -7.67 -0.01 -6.92
C VAL A 127 -8.49 1.28 -7.09
N MET A 128 -8.07 2.18 -7.98
CA MET A 128 -8.76 3.46 -8.23
C MET A 128 -10.08 3.29 -9.01
N ILE A 129 -10.10 2.46 -10.05
CA ILE A 129 -11.29 2.20 -10.86
C ILE A 129 -12.28 1.32 -10.09
N GLY A 130 -11.80 0.28 -9.42
CA GLY A 130 -12.59 -0.71 -8.69
C GLY A 130 -13.51 -0.09 -7.65
N LEU A 131 -13.06 0.97 -6.98
CA LEU A 131 -13.88 1.71 -6.02
C LEU A 131 -15.13 2.36 -6.66
N GLY A 132 -14.98 2.88 -7.87
CA GLY A 132 -16.03 3.60 -8.60
C GLY A 132 -16.94 2.72 -9.45
N LEU A 133 -16.60 1.45 -9.71
CA LEU A 133 -17.40 0.57 -10.57
C LEU A 133 -18.83 0.41 -10.05
N LYS A 134 -19.85 0.62 -10.89
CA LYS A 134 -21.25 0.42 -10.50
C LYS A 134 -21.61 -1.06 -10.30
N SER A 135 -21.07 -1.93 -11.15
CA SER A 135 -21.40 -3.37 -11.14
C SER A 135 -20.58 -4.15 -10.12
N GLY A 136 -21.26 -4.86 -9.22
CA GLY A 136 -20.63 -5.78 -8.27
C GLY A 136 -19.96 -6.99 -8.95
N LYS A 137 -20.52 -7.47 -10.07
CA LYS A 137 -19.94 -8.57 -10.86
C LYS A 137 -18.56 -8.19 -11.43
N TRP A 138 -18.47 -7.03 -12.09
CA TRP A 138 -17.20 -6.57 -12.65
C TRP A 138 -16.18 -6.26 -11.57
N PHE A 139 -16.61 -5.68 -10.46
CA PHE A 139 -15.74 -5.49 -9.30
C PHE A 139 -15.18 -6.82 -8.77
N GLY A 140 -16.04 -7.83 -8.55
CA GLY A 140 -15.63 -9.15 -8.06
C GLY A 140 -14.66 -9.86 -9.00
N LEU A 141 -14.91 -9.85 -10.31
CA LEU A 141 -14.01 -10.46 -11.30
C LEU A 141 -12.62 -9.82 -11.28
N ASN A 142 -12.55 -8.49 -11.21
CA ASN A 142 -11.26 -7.79 -11.13
C ASN A 142 -10.53 -8.04 -9.81
N CYS A 143 -11.25 -8.15 -8.68
CA CYS A 143 -10.65 -8.57 -7.41
C CYS A 143 -10.02 -9.97 -7.53
N LEU A 144 -10.69 -10.92 -8.18
CA LEU A 144 -10.17 -12.28 -8.35
C LEU A 144 -8.89 -12.28 -9.20
N VAL A 145 -8.90 -11.61 -10.36
CA VAL A 145 -7.71 -11.52 -11.22
C VAL A 145 -6.57 -10.77 -10.53
N PHE A 146 -6.87 -9.70 -9.79
CA PHE A 146 -5.89 -8.97 -9.00
C PHE A 146 -5.21 -9.88 -7.96
N LEU A 147 -6.01 -10.60 -7.17
CA LEU A 147 -5.49 -11.51 -6.14
C LEU A 147 -4.67 -12.63 -6.77
N ALA A 148 -5.15 -13.26 -7.84
CA ALA A 148 -4.39 -14.27 -8.58
C ALA A 148 -3.06 -13.72 -9.07
N SER A 149 -3.05 -12.52 -9.67
CA SER A 149 -1.84 -11.87 -10.15
C SER A 149 -0.86 -11.53 -9.03
N MET A 150 -1.34 -11.07 -7.88
CA MET A 150 -0.50 -10.76 -6.72
C MET A 150 0.08 -12.03 -6.08
N MET A 151 -0.71 -13.10 -5.95
CA MET A 151 -0.24 -14.39 -5.45
C MET A 151 0.84 -15.00 -6.35
N LEU A 152 0.60 -15.02 -7.67
CA LEU A 152 1.56 -15.55 -8.65
C LEU A 152 2.88 -14.77 -8.69
N ARG A 153 2.86 -13.47 -8.33
CA ARG A 153 4.07 -12.66 -8.17
C ARG A 153 4.70 -12.75 -6.77
N GLY A 154 4.08 -13.49 -5.84
CA GLY A 154 4.54 -13.65 -4.47
C GLY A 154 4.29 -12.44 -3.56
N TRP A 155 3.27 -11.63 -3.85
CA TRP A 155 2.88 -10.42 -3.10
C TRP A 155 1.62 -10.64 -2.25
N MET A 156 1.80 -10.98 -0.97
CA MET A 156 0.69 -11.19 -0.02
C MET A 156 -0.06 -9.91 0.37
N GLY A 157 0.57 -8.73 0.22
CA GLY A 157 -0.05 -7.44 0.54
C GLY A 157 -1.31 -7.14 -0.27
N GLY A 158 -1.49 -7.78 -1.44
CA GLY A 158 -2.67 -7.61 -2.28
C GLY A 158 -3.98 -7.99 -1.56
N VAL A 159 -3.94 -8.95 -0.63
CA VAL A 159 -5.13 -9.34 0.15
C VAL A 159 -5.60 -8.20 1.05
N LEU A 160 -4.68 -7.54 1.75
CA LEU A 160 -4.99 -6.39 2.59
C LEU A 160 -5.58 -5.24 1.77
N VAL A 161 -5.00 -4.96 0.60
CA VAL A 161 -5.49 -3.93 -0.33
C VAL A 161 -6.92 -4.22 -0.78
N VAL A 162 -7.23 -5.46 -1.19
CA VAL A 162 -8.58 -5.84 -1.60
C VAL A 162 -9.56 -5.76 -0.43
N MET A 163 -9.17 -6.18 0.76
CA MET A 163 -10.02 -6.08 1.96
C MET A 163 -10.39 -4.62 2.25
N VAL A 164 -9.40 -3.72 2.25
CA VAL A 164 -9.62 -2.28 2.39
C VAL A 164 -10.49 -1.73 1.26
N LEU A 165 -10.25 -2.16 0.03
CA LEU A 165 -11.00 -1.73 -1.13
C LEU A 165 -12.50 -2.07 -1.01
N VAL A 166 -12.80 -3.32 -0.61
CA VAL A 166 -14.16 -3.81 -0.36
C VAL A 166 -14.82 -3.01 0.75
N VAL A 167 -14.14 -2.78 1.87
CA VAL A 167 -14.69 -2.03 3.01
C VAL A 167 -14.97 -0.57 2.64
N CYS A 168 -14.03 0.11 1.97
CA CYS A 168 -14.21 1.49 1.52
C CYS A 168 -15.36 1.63 0.51
N ARG A 169 -15.52 0.64 -0.38
CA ARG A 169 -16.62 0.61 -1.36
C ARG A 169 -18.00 0.58 -0.71
N HIS A 170 -18.13 -0.08 0.44
CA HIS A 170 -19.41 -0.26 1.17
C HIS A 170 -19.53 0.67 2.39
N THR A 171 -18.63 1.63 2.57
CA THR A 171 -18.66 2.61 3.67
C THR A 171 -19.78 3.64 3.44
N PRO A 172 -20.50 4.09 4.49
CA PRO A 172 -20.36 3.71 5.90
C PRO A 172 -20.97 2.33 6.23
N ILE A 173 -20.18 1.47 6.89
CA ILE A 173 -20.67 0.16 7.34
C ILE A 173 -21.42 0.35 8.66
N ARG A 174 -22.72 0.05 8.65
CA ARG A 174 -23.53 -0.05 9.86
C ARG A 174 -23.27 -1.41 10.52
N ILE A 175 -22.73 -1.39 11.73
CA ILE A 175 -22.51 -2.61 12.51
C ILE A 175 -23.87 -3.09 13.03
N SER A 176 -24.31 -4.23 12.52
CA SER A 176 -25.41 -5.02 13.08
C SER A 176 -24.84 -6.36 13.55
N LEU A 177 -25.54 -7.10 14.41
CA LEU A 177 -25.12 -8.44 14.83
C LEU A 177 -24.85 -9.35 13.62
N ARG A 178 -25.67 -9.25 12.56
CA ARG A 178 -25.49 -10.02 11.32
C ARG A 178 -24.21 -9.63 10.58
N THR A 179 -23.91 -8.33 10.49
CA THR A 179 -22.68 -7.83 9.87
C THR A 179 -21.45 -8.26 10.68
N LEU A 180 -21.55 -8.19 12.01
CA LEU A 180 -20.50 -8.60 12.93
C LEU A 180 -20.20 -10.10 12.77
N LEU A 181 -21.22 -10.95 12.84
CA LEU A 181 -21.06 -12.40 12.66
C LEU A 181 -20.44 -12.76 11.31
N ARG A 182 -20.91 -12.15 10.21
CA ARG A 182 -20.31 -12.36 8.88
C ARG A 182 -18.84 -11.91 8.83
N GLY A 183 -18.52 -10.77 9.44
CA GLY A 183 -17.15 -10.26 9.53
C GLY A 183 -16.24 -11.18 10.34
N SER A 184 -16.71 -11.65 11.50
CA SER A 184 -15.97 -12.58 12.35
C SER A 184 -15.74 -13.93 11.67
N ILE A 185 -16.74 -14.48 10.97
CA ILE A 185 -16.59 -15.71 10.19
C ILE A 185 -15.57 -15.51 9.07
N ALA A 186 -15.64 -14.39 8.33
CA ALA A 186 -14.68 -14.09 7.27
C ALA A 186 -13.24 -13.93 7.81
N LEU A 187 -13.08 -13.25 8.95
CA LEU A 187 -11.79 -13.10 9.63
C LEU A 187 -11.25 -14.46 10.12
N PHE A 188 -12.12 -15.30 10.69
CA PHE A 188 -11.75 -16.65 11.12
C PHE A 188 -11.28 -17.50 9.94
N ILE A 189 -12.03 -17.52 8.83
CA ILE A 189 -11.63 -18.22 7.60
C ILE A 189 -10.28 -17.69 7.09
N PHE A 190 -10.10 -16.38 7.07
CA PHE A 190 -8.83 -15.78 6.65
C PHE A 190 -7.67 -16.19 7.56
N ALA A 191 -7.85 -16.16 8.88
CA ALA A 191 -6.85 -16.60 9.84
C ALA A 191 -6.53 -18.09 9.70
N ALA A 192 -7.53 -18.93 9.46
CA ALA A 192 -7.38 -20.36 9.21
C ALA A 192 -6.58 -20.64 7.92
N MET A 193 -6.80 -19.84 6.87
CA MET A 193 -6.10 -19.99 5.59
C MET A 193 -4.70 -19.37 5.57
N LEU A 194 -4.35 -18.55 6.56
CA LEU A 194 -3.14 -17.73 6.51
C LEU A 194 -1.84 -18.56 6.37
N PRO A 195 -1.61 -19.66 7.12
CA PRO A 195 -0.40 -20.46 6.95
C PRO A 195 -0.30 -21.06 5.54
N VAL A 196 -1.39 -21.60 5.03
CA VAL A 196 -1.49 -22.15 3.66
C VAL A 196 -1.13 -21.08 2.61
N LEU A 197 -1.63 -19.85 2.78
CA LEU A 197 -1.31 -18.76 1.86
C LEU A 197 0.18 -18.35 1.91
N ILE A 198 0.80 -18.41 3.08
CA ILE A 198 2.23 -18.10 3.26
C ILE A 198 3.09 -19.18 2.61
N GLU A 199 2.79 -20.45 2.85
CA GLU A 199 3.51 -21.57 2.22
C GLU A 199 3.32 -21.54 0.70
N ALA A 200 2.11 -21.31 0.21
CA ALA A 200 1.84 -21.22 -1.22
C ALA A 200 2.65 -20.08 -1.88
N LYS A 201 2.78 -18.93 -1.20
CA LYS A 201 3.64 -17.83 -1.66
C LYS A 201 5.10 -18.28 -1.80
N TRP A 202 5.64 -19.00 -0.81
CA TRP A 202 7.03 -19.46 -0.86
C TRP A 202 7.25 -20.51 -1.94
N ALA A 203 6.35 -21.49 -2.05
CA ALA A 203 6.39 -22.52 -3.09
C ALA A 203 6.40 -21.94 -4.52
N MET A 204 5.61 -20.88 -4.75
CA MET A 204 5.60 -20.18 -6.04
C MET A 204 6.92 -19.45 -6.34
N ARG A 205 7.63 -18.96 -5.30
CA ARG A 205 8.92 -18.28 -5.48
C ARG A 205 10.07 -19.24 -5.70
N THR A 206 10.02 -20.41 -5.09
CA THR A 206 11.04 -21.46 -5.23
C THR A 206 10.83 -22.33 -6.47
N GLY A 207 9.71 -22.17 -7.18
CA GLY A 207 9.43 -22.89 -8.42
C GLY A 207 9.16 -24.37 -8.20
N LEU A 208 8.57 -24.74 -7.06
CA LEU A 208 8.29 -26.14 -6.72
C LEU A 208 7.38 -26.81 -7.76
N SER A 209 7.59 -28.11 -7.95
CA SER A 209 6.68 -28.94 -8.73
C SER A 209 5.30 -29.03 -8.07
N VAL A 210 4.28 -29.42 -8.85
CA VAL A 210 2.90 -29.55 -8.34
C VAL A 210 2.79 -30.57 -7.22
N SER A 211 3.55 -31.66 -7.28
CA SER A 211 3.57 -32.68 -6.21
C SER A 211 4.17 -32.13 -4.92
N GLU A 212 5.33 -31.48 -5.00
CA GLU A 212 5.99 -30.87 -3.84
C GLU A 212 5.12 -29.77 -3.21
N PHE A 213 4.44 -28.98 -4.05
CA PHE A 213 3.46 -28.00 -3.59
C PHE A 213 2.35 -28.65 -2.77
N ILE A 214 1.74 -29.73 -3.27
CA ILE A 214 0.66 -30.43 -2.55
C ILE A 214 1.16 -31.01 -1.23
N GLU A 215 2.34 -31.64 -1.23
CA GLU A 215 2.96 -32.20 -0.02
C GLU A 215 3.20 -31.11 1.04
N GLN A 216 3.76 -29.96 0.63
CA GLN A 216 3.97 -28.82 1.53
C GLN A 216 2.66 -28.27 2.09
N MET A 217 1.60 -28.20 1.28
CA MET A 217 0.28 -27.74 1.76
C MET A 217 -0.35 -28.72 2.75
N LEU A 218 -0.17 -30.03 2.54
CA LEU A 218 -0.67 -31.07 3.45
C LEU A 218 0.13 -31.14 4.76
N ALA A 219 1.38 -30.69 4.75
CA ALA A 219 2.25 -30.65 5.91
C ALA A 219 1.99 -29.46 6.86
N VAL A 220 1.11 -28.51 6.48
CA VAL A 220 0.78 -27.35 7.31
C VAL A 220 0.14 -27.81 8.63
N GLY A 221 0.87 -27.62 9.72
CA GLY A 221 0.47 -27.99 11.08
C GLY A 221 0.17 -26.79 11.98
N LEU A 222 0.03 -27.05 13.28
CA LEU A 222 -0.24 -26.02 14.29
C LEU A 222 0.92 -25.04 14.45
N ASP A 223 2.17 -25.49 14.32
CA ASP A 223 3.34 -24.63 14.48
C ASP A 223 3.40 -23.52 13.41
N ASN A 224 2.95 -23.83 12.18
CA ASN A 224 2.87 -22.86 11.08
C ASN A 224 1.91 -21.70 11.40
N TYR A 225 0.93 -21.87 12.30
CA TYR A 225 0.08 -20.77 12.73
C TYR A 225 0.84 -19.74 13.57
N GLY A 226 1.71 -20.20 14.47
CA GLY A 226 2.57 -19.31 15.25
C GLY A 226 3.49 -18.48 14.36
N GLU A 227 4.08 -19.12 13.35
CA GLU A 227 4.92 -18.45 12.36
C GLU A 227 4.12 -17.50 11.47
N ALA A 228 2.93 -17.89 11.04
CA ALA A 228 2.04 -17.06 10.23
C ALA A 228 1.64 -15.78 10.97
N VAL A 229 1.26 -15.90 12.25
CA VAL A 229 0.96 -14.75 13.11
C VAL A 229 2.20 -13.87 13.28
N ARG A 230 3.37 -14.46 13.57
CA ARG A 230 4.64 -13.73 13.71
C ARG A 230 5.00 -12.98 12.42
N TYR A 231 4.81 -13.62 11.26
CA TYR A 231 5.01 -13.02 9.96
C TYR A 231 4.11 -11.80 9.73
N VAL A 232 2.80 -11.92 10.01
CA VAL A 232 1.87 -10.80 9.88
C VAL A 232 2.21 -9.68 10.85
N MET A 233 2.51 -9.99 12.11
CA MET A 233 2.91 -9.01 13.11
C MET A 233 4.19 -8.27 12.70
N ASN A 234 5.20 -8.99 12.18
CA ASN A 234 6.44 -8.40 11.69
C ASN A 234 6.18 -7.44 10.51
N ARG A 235 5.19 -7.73 9.66
CA ARG A 235 4.79 -6.86 8.55
C ARG A 235 3.98 -5.64 8.98
N LEU A 236 3.26 -5.70 10.10
CA LEU A 236 2.47 -4.59 10.63
C LEU A 236 3.28 -3.62 11.51
N GLN A 237 4.32 -4.11 12.17
CA GLN A 237 5.20 -3.30 13.01
C GLN A 237 6.35 -2.66 12.20
N HIS A 238 6.79 -1.48 12.63
CA HIS A 238 7.91 -0.74 12.05
C HIS A 238 8.91 -0.27 13.09
N VAL A 239 8.64 -0.44 14.39
CA VAL A 239 9.53 0.02 15.47
C VAL A 239 10.95 -0.50 15.29
N GLY A 240 11.12 -1.76 14.87
CA GLY A 240 12.46 -2.33 14.69
C GLY A 240 13.23 -1.70 13.56
N HIS A 241 12.58 -1.60 12.40
CA HIS A 241 13.19 -0.98 11.22
C HIS A 241 13.61 0.46 11.50
N VAL A 242 12.76 1.23 12.17
CA VAL A 242 13.04 2.63 12.51
C VAL A 242 14.11 2.75 13.59
N ALA A 243 14.09 1.89 14.61
CA ALA A 243 15.13 1.87 15.65
C ALA A 243 16.51 1.52 15.07
N LEU A 244 16.58 0.51 14.19
CA LEU A 244 17.80 0.16 13.47
C LEU A 244 18.33 1.34 12.65
N MET A 245 17.43 2.06 11.96
CA MET A 245 17.80 3.27 11.23
C MET A 245 18.25 4.42 12.14
N LEU A 246 17.67 4.56 13.33
CA LEU A 246 18.09 5.57 14.31
C LEU A 246 19.51 5.32 14.80
N GLU A 247 19.87 4.07 15.09
CA GLU A 247 21.22 3.71 15.53
C GLU A 247 22.27 3.94 14.44
N HIS A 248 21.86 3.86 13.17
CA HIS A 248 22.71 4.11 12.00
C HIS A 248 22.45 5.47 11.33
N ALA A 249 21.76 6.40 12.01
CA ALA A 249 21.25 7.62 11.38
C ALA A 249 22.35 8.49 10.77
N SER A 250 23.50 8.62 11.42
CA SER A 250 24.64 9.40 10.91
C SER A 250 25.22 8.82 9.63
N GLN A 251 25.38 7.49 9.57
CA GLN A 251 25.85 6.79 8.37
C GLN A 251 24.86 6.94 7.21
N LEU A 252 23.57 6.76 7.49
CA LEU A 252 22.51 6.91 6.49
C LEU A 252 22.38 8.35 6.00
N HIS A 253 22.59 9.34 6.88
CA HIS A 253 22.61 10.75 6.51
C HIS A 253 23.77 11.05 5.56
N GLU A 254 24.96 10.56 5.85
CA GLU A 254 26.11 10.72 4.96
C GLU A 254 25.88 10.07 3.58
N ALA A 255 25.32 8.85 3.57
CA ALA A 255 24.96 8.17 2.34
C ALA A 255 23.95 8.97 1.52
N TYR A 256 22.95 9.57 2.18
CA TYR A 256 21.98 10.46 1.55
C TYR A 256 22.62 11.72 0.96
N LEU A 257 23.57 12.35 1.66
CA LEU A 257 24.29 13.53 1.15
C LEU A 257 25.22 13.20 -0.03
N LYS A 258 25.64 11.95 -0.17
CA LYS A 258 26.48 11.44 -1.27
C LYS A 258 25.64 10.88 -2.43
N ASP A 259 24.33 11.12 -2.44
CA ASP A 259 23.38 10.62 -3.45
C ASP A 259 23.41 9.09 -3.62
N ALA A 260 23.71 8.34 -2.55
CA ALA A 260 23.75 6.87 -2.60
C ALA A 260 22.37 6.26 -2.90
N PHE A 261 21.29 7.01 -2.68
CA PHE A 261 19.92 6.66 -3.04
C PHE A 261 19.12 7.94 -3.29
N ILE A 262 18.05 7.83 -4.06
CA ILE A 262 17.20 8.96 -4.43
C ILE A 262 16.50 9.57 -3.21
N PRO A 263 16.22 10.88 -3.21
CA PRO A 263 15.43 11.51 -2.17
C PRO A 263 13.96 11.09 -2.20
N TYR A 264 13.28 11.16 -1.05
CA TYR A 264 11.89 10.74 -0.90
C TYR A 264 10.91 11.40 -1.88
N TRP A 265 11.15 12.63 -2.30
CA TRP A 265 10.29 13.38 -3.23
C TRP A 265 10.51 12.97 -4.70
N ALA A 266 11.63 12.30 -4.99
CA ALA A 266 11.94 11.73 -6.29
C ALA A 266 11.42 10.29 -6.44
N ASP A 267 10.77 9.72 -5.42
CA ASP A 267 10.20 8.38 -5.51
C ASP A 267 8.78 8.41 -6.08
N GLY A 268 8.56 7.71 -7.20
CA GLY A 268 7.26 7.62 -7.89
C GLY A 268 7.42 7.24 -9.36
N LEU A 269 6.36 6.79 -10.01
CA LEU A 269 6.41 6.37 -11.42
C LEU A 269 6.77 7.53 -12.36
N PRO A 270 6.12 8.73 -12.28
CA PRO A 270 6.52 9.86 -13.12
C PRO A 270 7.98 10.27 -12.91
N GLN A 271 8.45 10.29 -11.66
CA GLN A 271 9.82 10.65 -11.31
C GLN A 271 10.81 9.60 -11.85
N MET A 272 10.54 8.31 -11.64
CA MET A 272 11.35 7.22 -12.17
C MET A 272 11.44 7.28 -13.71
N THR A 273 10.35 7.62 -14.40
CA THR A 273 10.39 7.80 -15.87
C THR A 273 11.37 8.91 -16.25
N VAL A 274 11.33 10.05 -15.56
CA VAL A 274 12.27 11.16 -15.82
C VAL A 274 13.72 10.74 -15.56
N TYR A 275 14.00 10.09 -14.43
CA TYR A 275 15.35 9.58 -14.11
C TYR A 275 15.88 8.64 -15.18
N LYS A 276 15.07 7.66 -15.62
CA LYS A 276 15.44 6.71 -16.67
C LYS A 276 15.70 7.39 -18.01
N VAL A 277 14.87 8.37 -18.39
CA VAL A 277 15.04 9.13 -19.65
C VAL A 277 16.34 9.95 -19.63
N LEU A 278 16.73 10.47 -18.46
CA LEU A 278 17.96 11.23 -18.29
C LEU A 278 19.21 10.35 -18.08
N GLY A 279 19.05 9.01 -18.02
CA GLY A 279 20.15 8.08 -17.76
C GLY A 279 20.73 8.19 -16.35
N LEU A 280 19.92 8.62 -15.37
CA LEU A 280 20.32 8.76 -13.97
C LEU A 280 20.05 7.49 -13.18
N ASP A 281 20.92 7.19 -12.22
CA ASP A 281 20.74 6.07 -11.30
C ASP A 281 19.52 6.28 -10.40
N TYR A 282 18.73 5.21 -10.24
CA TYR A 282 17.49 5.22 -9.45
C TYR A 282 17.55 4.10 -8.41
N LEU A 283 18.32 4.32 -7.34
CA LEU A 283 18.34 3.43 -6.18
C LEU A 283 17.41 3.97 -5.09
N ARG A 284 16.46 3.15 -4.63
CA ARG A 284 15.55 3.52 -3.53
C ARG A 284 16.18 3.16 -2.20
N ILE A 285 15.87 3.95 -1.17
CA ILE A 285 16.28 3.67 0.21
C ILE A 285 15.86 2.26 0.68
N ASN A 286 14.67 1.79 0.27
CA ASN A 286 14.16 0.47 0.67
C ASN A 286 15.08 -0.68 0.24
N THR A 287 15.77 -0.53 -0.89
CA THR A 287 16.74 -1.49 -1.41
C THR A 287 18.11 -1.22 -0.79
N TYR A 288 18.50 0.05 -0.69
CA TYR A 288 19.76 0.45 -0.06
C TYR A 288 19.92 -0.09 1.37
N LEU A 289 18.88 0.00 2.20
CA LEU A 289 18.93 -0.49 3.59
C LEU A 289 19.14 -2.01 3.68
N VAL A 290 18.61 -2.77 2.72
CA VAL A 290 18.83 -4.22 2.68
C VAL A 290 20.30 -4.53 2.39
N ASN A 291 20.88 -3.82 1.42
CA ASN A 291 22.28 -4.00 1.05
C ASN A 291 23.23 -3.52 2.15
N ALA A 292 22.97 -2.34 2.72
CA ALA A 292 23.90 -1.64 3.60
C ALA A 292 23.76 -2.05 5.07
N LEU A 293 22.54 -2.29 5.57
CA LEU A 293 22.31 -2.61 6.99
C LEU A 293 22.04 -4.09 7.24
N LEU A 294 21.32 -4.76 6.33
CA LEU A 294 20.98 -6.18 6.51
C LEU A 294 22.05 -7.13 5.94
N GLY A 295 23.05 -6.60 5.23
CA GLY A 295 24.21 -7.37 4.77
C GLY A 295 23.91 -8.31 3.59
N TYR A 296 22.85 -8.05 2.82
CA TYR A 296 22.52 -8.81 1.62
C TYR A 296 22.88 -7.99 0.37
N PRO A 297 24.13 -8.04 -0.13
CA PRO A 297 24.49 -7.38 -1.38
C PRO A 297 23.61 -7.90 -2.52
N ASP A 298 23.24 -7.01 -3.45
CA ASP A 298 22.40 -7.31 -4.62
C ASP A 298 21.02 -7.91 -4.30
N ALA A 299 20.43 -7.51 -3.16
CA ALA A 299 19.11 -7.99 -2.79
C ALA A 299 18.00 -7.50 -3.73
N TYR A 300 17.24 -8.43 -4.29
CA TYR A 300 16.05 -8.17 -5.13
C TYR A 300 14.75 -7.96 -4.32
N TRP A 301 14.87 -7.59 -3.05
CA TRP A 301 13.75 -7.33 -2.16
C TRP A 301 13.96 -6.02 -1.40
N ASN A 302 12.91 -5.57 -0.72
CA ASN A 302 12.84 -4.24 -0.13
C ASN A 302 12.41 -4.32 1.32
N THR A 303 12.97 -3.47 2.16
CA THR A 303 12.52 -3.30 3.55
C THR A 303 11.63 -2.05 3.71
N ASN A 304 11.10 -1.85 4.91
CA ASN A 304 10.18 -0.76 5.25
C ASN A 304 10.91 0.33 6.06
N PRO A 305 11.44 1.38 5.41
CA PRO A 305 12.10 2.48 6.12
C PRO A 305 11.14 3.27 7.01
N GLY A 306 9.84 3.31 6.65
CA GLY A 306 8.86 4.15 7.34
C GLY A 306 9.07 5.66 7.09
N LEU A 307 8.01 6.46 7.31
CA LEU A 307 8.20 7.92 7.38
C LEU A 307 9.09 8.31 8.57
N ALA A 308 8.98 7.56 9.67
CA ALA A 308 9.78 7.78 10.85
C ALA A 308 11.28 7.50 10.61
N GLY A 309 11.63 6.44 9.87
CA GLY A 309 13.03 6.20 9.50
C GLY A 309 13.55 7.24 8.52
N TRP A 310 12.72 7.72 7.58
CA TRP A 310 13.07 8.89 6.76
C TRP A 310 13.36 10.13 7.61
N ALA A 311 12.53 10.43 8.62
CA ALA A 311 12.77 11.56 9.52
C ALA A 311 14.05 11.37 10.34
N ALA A 312 14.33 10.15 10.83
CA ALA A 312 15.56 9.82 11.54
C ALA A 312 16.81 10.11 10.68
N LEU A 313 16.81 9.63 9.43
CA LEU A 313 17.93 9.82 8.50
C LEU A 313 18.12 11.30 8.12
N LEU A 314 17.02 12.05 7.93
CA LEU A 314 17.09 13.43 7.47
C LEU A 314 17.55 14.39 8.57
N GLN A 315 17.54 13.96 9.83
CA GLN A 315 17.90 14.78 11.00
C GLN A 315 17.13 16.12 10.96
N GLU A 316 17.81 17.26 11.02
CA GLU A 316 17.19 18.59 10.98
C GLU A 316 16.39 18.85 9.69
N ARG A 317 16.74 18.17 8.58
CA ARG A 317 16.01 18.30 7.30
C ARG A 317 14.68 17.54 7.30
N ALA A 318 14.35 16.81 8.37
CA ALA A 318 13.06 16.12 8.51
C ALA A 318 11.87 17.08 8.43
N VAL A 319 12.04 18.36 8.77
CA VAL A 319 10.99 19.40 8.61
C VAL A 319 10.46 19.44 7.17
N MET A 320 11.33 19.24 6.17
CA MET A 320 10.93 19.23 4.76
C MET A 320 10.09 17.99 4.41
N LEU A 321 10.38 16.84 5.04
CA LEU A 321 9.55 15.64 4.89
C LEU A 321 8.15 15.85 5.47
N PHE A 322 8.04 16.46 6.66
CA PHE A 322 6.75 16.80 7.26
C PHE A 322 5.95 17.74 6.35
N LEU A 323 6.58 18.78 5.83
CA LEU A 323 5.95 19.71 4.90
C LEU A 323 5.50 18.99 3.62
N TYR A 324 6.35 18.13 3.05
CA TYR A 324 6.02 17.33 1.88
C TYR A 324 4.79 16.45 2.11
N VAL A 325 4.73 15.72 3.22
CA VAL A 325 3.57 14.86 3.55
C VAL A 325 2.30 15.68 3.71
N ILE A 326 2.36 16.83 4.39
CA ILE A 326 1.21 17.72 4.58
C ILE A 326 0.72 18.26 3.23
N VAL A 327 1.63 18.74 2.38
CA VAL A 327 1.30 19.30 1.06
C VAL A 327 0.73 18.22 0.14
N LEU A 328 1.40 17.06 0.04
CA LEU A 328 0.95 15.94 -0.80
C LEU A 328 -0.46 15.51 -0.42
N LEU A 329 -0.69 15.18 0.86
CA LEU A 329 -1.99 14.71 1.31
C LEU A 329 -3.04 15.81 1.27
N GLY A 330 -2.69 17.02 1.72
CA GLY A 330 -3.62 18.16 1.77
C GLY A 330 -4.13 18.54 0.39
N THR A 331 -3.24 18.66 -0.60
CA THR A 331 -3.62 19.04 -1.98
C THR A 331 -4.48 17.95 -2.64
N VAL A 332 -4.06 16.68 -2.56
CA VAL A 332 -4.78 15.56 -3.17
C VAL A 332 -6.13 15.37 -2.50
N TYR A 333 -6.22 15.43 -1.17
CA TYR A 333 -7.48 15.23 -0.46
C TYR A 333 -8.43 16.40 -0.65
N ALA A 334 -7.93 17.64 -0.70
CA ALA A 334 -8.73 18.81 -1.05
C ALA A 334 -9.34 18.65 -2.45
N PHE A 335 -8.53 18.24 -3.44
CA PHE A 335 -8.99 17.98 -4.80
C PHE A 335 -10.07 16.90 -4.84
N LEU A 336 -9.82 15.73 -4.24
CA LEU A 336 -10.77 14.62 -4.25
C LEU A 336 -12.04 14.93 -3.46
N ARG A 337 -11.94 15.65 -2.35
CA ARG A 337 -13.11 16.11 -1.60
C ARG A 337 -14.03 16.97 -2.45
N HIS A 338 -13.47 17.80 -3.34
CA HIS A 338 -14.23 18.70 -4.18
C HIS A 338 -14.77 18.02 -5.45
N TYR A 339 -13.96 17.17 -6.09
CA TYR A 339 -14.26 16.63 -7.42
C TYR A 339 -14.65 15.15 -7.45
N ALA A 340 -14.42 14.40 -6.38
CA ALA A 340 -14.67 12.96 -6.29
C ALA A 340 -15.66 12.60 -5.17
N ASP A 341 -15.88 11.29 -5.02
CA ASP A 341 -16.67 10.73 -3.93
C ASP A 341 -15.81 10.63 -2.65
N SER A 342 -16.40 10.90 -1.47
CA SER A 342 -15.70 10.79 -0.17
C SER A 342 -15.02 9.43 0.07
N ARG A 343 -15.50 8.37 -0.61
CA ARG A 343 -14.86 7.04 -0.61
C ARG A 343 -13.43 7.07 -1.16
N TYR A 344 -13.10 7.95 -2.11
CA TYR A 344 -11.73 8.09 -2.63
C TYR A 344 -10.79 8.69 -1.59
N VAL A 345 -11.25 9.70 -0.84
CA VAL A 345 -10.48 10.27 0.29
C VAL A 345 -10.26 9.20 1.36
N MET A 346 -11.31 8.45 1.72
CA MET A 346 -11.20 7.31 2.64
C MET A 346 -10.19 6.27 2.15
N MET A 347 -10.24 5.90 0.86
CA MET A 347 -9.31 4.94 0.25
C MET A 347 -7.88 5.40 0.39
N LEU A 348 -7.57 6.64 -0.04
CA LEU A 348 -6.22 7.16 0.02
C LEU A 348 -5.73 7.35 1.46
N ALA A 349 -6.63 7.59 2.42
CA ALA A 349 -6.26 7.62 3.83
C ALA A 349 -5.93 6.24 4.38
N CYS A 350 -6.65 5.20 3.97
CA CYS A 350 -6.27 3.83 4.30
C CYS A 350 -4.93 3.43 3.65
N LEU A 351 -4.74 3.80 2.38
CA LEU A 351 -3.49 3.53 1.65
C LEU A 351 -2.32 4.36 2.20
N SER A 352 -2.54 5.51 2.84
CA SER A 352 -1.46 6.24 3.50
C SER A 352 -0.96 5.48 4.73
N LEU A 353 -1.81 4.73 5.42
CA LEU A 353 -1.38 3.86 6.51
C LEU A 353 -0.64 2.62 6.00
N ILE A 354 -1.08 2.03 4.88
CA ILE A 354 -0.50 0.80 4.32
C ILE A 354 0.83 1.07 3.60
N TYR A 355 0.93 2.17 2.85
CA TYR A 355 2.08 2.46 2.00
C TYR A 355 2.90 3.63 2.52
N LEU A 356 2.30 4.82 2.64
CA LEU A 356 3.05 6.04 2.96
C LEU A 356 3.74 5.92 4.33
N TYR A 357 3.00 5.53 5.36
CA TYR A 357 3.50 5.32 6.73
C TYR A 357 4.66 4.32 6.78
N HIS A 358 4.63 3.27 5.94
CA HIS A 358 5.66 2.24 5.82
C HIS A 358 6.88 2.71 4.99
N GLY A 359 6.86 3.95 4.49
CA GLY A 359 7.93 4.54 3.71
C GLY A 359 7.92 4.12 2.23
N TRP A 360 6.82 3.53 1.75
CA TRP A 360 6.58 3.28 0.33
C TRP A 360 6.01 4.54 -0.35
N ILE A 361 6.79 5.62 -0.31
CA ILE A 361 6.38 6.96 -0.72
C ILE A 361 6.00 6.98 -2.20
N GLY A 362 6.81 6.39 -3.08
CA GLY A 362 6.51 6.33 -4.51
C GLY A 362 5.26 5.53 -4.83
N ALA A 363 5.04 4.39 -4.16
CA ALA A 363 3.82 3.60 -4.34
C ALA A 363 2.58 4.41 -3.94
N TYR A 364 2.64 5.11 -2.81
CA TYR A 364 1.55 5.98 -2.36
C TYR A 364 1.32 7.18 -3.29
N PHE A 365 2.40 7.82 -3.74
CA PHE A 365 2.35 8.91 -4.70
C PHE A 365 1.65 8.47 -5.99
N ASN A 366 1.93 7.26 -6.49
CA ASN A 366 1.25 6.71 -7.65
C ASN A 366 -0.27 6.62 -7.42
N PHE A 367 -0.72 6.09 -6.28
CA PHE A 367 -2.16 6.08 -5.96
C PHE A 367 -2.77 7.49 -6.00
N CYS A 368 -2.07 8.49 -5.44
CA CYS A 368 -2.51 9.87 -5.49
C CYS A 368 -2.60 10.40 -6.93
N PHE A 369 -1.54 10.19 -7.71
CA PHE A 369 -1.44 10.61 -9.10
C PHE A 369 -2.56 10.02 -9.96
N TYR A 370 -2.76 8.70 -9.92
CA TYR A 370 -3.82 8.05 -10.70
C TYR A 370 -5.22 8.39 -10.18
N ALA A 371 -5.41 8.63 -8.88
CA ALA A 371 -6.68 9.10 -8.35
C ALA A 371 -7.06 10.47 -8.94
N VAL A 372 -6.12 11.42 -8.90
CA VAL A 372 -6.29 12.76 -9.46
C VAL A 372 -6.52 12.68 -10.97
N LEU A 373 -5.69 11.92 -11.69
CA LEU A 373 -5.81 11.75 -13.14
C LEU A 373 -7.16 11.15 -13.54
N LEU A 374 -7.60 10.07 -12.87
CA LEU A 374 -8.88 9.42 -13.15
C LEU A 374 -10.05 10.39 -12.94
N VAL A 375 -10.07 11.09 -11.81
CA VAL A 375 -11.14 12.05 -11.49
C VAL A 375 -11.13 13.21 -12.47
N PHE A 376 -9.94 13.74 -12.79
CA PHE A 376 -9.78 14.81 -13.76
C PHE A 376 -10.31 14.42 -15.15
N LEU A 377 -9.87 13.28 -15.69
CA LEU A 377 -10.31 12.78 -17.01
C LEU A 377 -11.82 12.52 -17.07
N CYS A 378 -12.39 11.95 -16.01
CA CYS A 378 -13.83 11.71 -15.93
C CYS A 378 -14.63 13.03 -15.83
N ARG A 379 -14.12 14.04 -15.13
CA ARG A 379 -14.79 15.35 -15.02
C ARG A 379 -14.71 16.17 -16.31
N LEU A 380 -13.62 16.08 -17.06
CA LEU A 380 -13.51 16.71 -18.39
C LEU A 380 -14.58 16.17 -19.37
N ARG A 381 -14.85 14.86 -19.36
CA ARG A 381 -15.87 14.24 -20.21
C ARG A 381 -17.31 14.59 -19.82
N LEU A 382 -17.55 14.98 -18.56
CA LEU A 382 -18.89 15.30 -18.04
C LEU A 382 -19.32 16.76 -18.28
N ARG A 383 -18.53 17.57 -19.00
CA ARG A 383 -19.00 18.83 -19.60
C ARG A 383 -19.27 18.65 -21.10
N PRO A 384 -20.39 18.01 -21.52
CA PRO A 384 -20.88 18.20 -22.87
C PRO A 384 -21.44 19.63 -23.01
N HIS A 385 -21.23 20.19 -24.20
CA HIS A 385 -21.45 21.57 -24.60
C HIS A 385 -22.93 21.96 -24.77
N SER A 386 -23.79 21.58 -23.81
CA SER A 386 -25.22 21.93 -23.83
C SER A 386 -25.70 22.15 -22.39
N ALA A 387 -25.22 23.21 -21.76
CA ALA A 387 -25.89 23.78 -20.60
C ALA A 387 -26.95 24.77 -21.10
N GLU A 388 -28.06 24.25 -21.65
CA GLU A 388 -29.32 24.99 -21.64
C GLU A 388 -30.13 24.54 -20.42
N ARG A 389 -30.63 25.55 -19.72
CA ARG A 389 -31.11 25.53 -18.33
C ARG A 389 -32.34 24.63 -18.16
N PRO A 390 -32.56 24.03 -16.98
CA PRO A 390 -33.85 23.44 -16.67
C PRO A 390 -34.90 24.56 -16.61
N THR A 391 -35.83 24.56 -17.55
CA THR A 391 -37.07 25.34 -17.48
C THR A 391 -37.89 24.81 -16.30
N TYR A 392 -38.03 25.64 -15.27
CA TYR A 392 -39.02 25.44 -14.22
C TYR A 392 -40.41 25.55 -14.84
N SER A 393 -41.13 24.44 -14.99
CA SER A 393 -42.57 24.46 -15.20
C SER A 393 -43.24 24.72 -13.84
N GLU A 394 -43.64 25.96 -13.62
CA GLU A 394 -44.61 26.30 -12.57
C GLU A 394 -45.92 25.57 -12.89
N ASN A 395 -46.29 24.58 -12.08
CA ASN A 395 -47.65 24.08 -12.05
C ASN A 395 -48.52 25.12 -11.33
N ARG A 396 -49.33 25.84 -12.09
CA ARG A 396 -50.56 26.47 -11.60
C ARG A 396 -51.74 25.52 -11.84
N VAL A 397 -52.64 25.56 -10.85
CA VAL A 397 -54.00 24.99 -10.72
C VAL A 397 -54.07 23.69 -9.95
#